data_AF-A0AAV2JJ72-F1
#
_entry.id   AF-A0AAV2JJ72-F1
#
_cell.length_a   1.000
_cell.length_b   1.000
_cell.length_c   1.000
_cell.angle_alpha   90.00
_cell.angle_beta   90.00
_cell.angle_gamma   90.00
#
_symmetry.space_group_name_H-M   'P 1'
#
loop_
_entity.id
_entity.type
_entity.pdbx_description
1 polymer ?
#
loop_
_entity_poly.entity_id
_entity_poly.type
_entity_poly.pdbx_seq_one_letter_code
_entity_poly.pdbx_strand_id
1 'polypeptide(L)'
;MLLHWETDGWIVLVFVPSIGKIQYKTLYNKRSRQWSLYADKVLKDYSYIKDLQNKVLQCRISTGKGIPKRTLRDNDPRRLGLVPSAPRPTTEELLQAHVSRGLGDVHQK
;
A
#
# COMPACT_ATOMS: atom_id res chain seq x y z
N MET A 1 -26.60 -6.39 15.74
CA MET A 1 -26.42 -6.41 17.20
C MET A 1 -25.91 -5.03 17.62
N LEU A 2 -26.77 -4.20 18.22
CA LEU A 2 -26.37 -2.87 18.75
C LEU A 2 -25.62 -3.08 20.07
N LEU A 3 -24.41 -2.55 20.19
CA LEU A 3 -23.69 -2.48 21.45
C LEU A 3 -23.73 -1.04 21.95
N HIS A 4 -24.41 -0.85 23.08
CA HIS A 4 -24.51 0.41 23.81
C HIS A 4 -23.40 0.45 24.87
N TRP A 5 -22.60 1.51 24.89
CA TRP A 5 -21.69 1.79 26.00
C TRP A 5 -21.74 3.29 26.30
N GLU A 6 -21.72 3.65 27.59
CA GLU A 6 -21.98 4.99 28.10
C GLU A 6 -20.73 5.50 28.83
N THR A 7 -20.16 6.61 28.38
CA THR A 7 -19.15 7.37 29.14
C THR A 7 -19.43 8.85 29.06
N ASP A 8 -19.41 9.51 30.22
CA ASP A 8 -19.32 10.96 30.46
C ASP A 8 -19.92 11.85 29.36
N GLY A 9 -21.25 11.72 29.18
CA GLY A 9 -22.03 12.69 28.42
C GLY A 9 -22.11 12.48 26.91
N TRP A 10 -21.59 11.38 26.35
CA TRP A 10 -21.65 11.10 24.92
C TRP A 10 -22.41 9.81 24.63
N ILE A 11 -23.31 9.84 23.63
CA ILE A 11 -23.98 8.66 23.08
C ILE A 11 -23.35 8.39 21.72
N VAL A 12 -22.82 7.17 21.52
CA VAL A 12 -22.19 6.74 20.26
C VAL A 12 -23.00 5.59 19.67
N LEU A 13 -23.61 5.79 18.51
CA LEU A 13 -24.26 4.72 17.75
C LEU A 13 -23.24 4.07 16.80
N VAL A 14 -22.94 2.79 16.99
CA VAL A 14 -21.97 2.03 16.19
C VAL A 14 -22.69 1.04 15.27
N PHE A 15 -22.48 1.18 13.97
CA PHE A 15 -22.93 0.23 12.95
C PHE A 15 -21.86 -0.84 12.69
N VAL A 16 -22.27 -2.10 12.47
CA VAL A 16 -21.35 -3.25 12.33
C VAL A 16 -20.53 -3.16 11.03
N PRO A 17 -19.21 -3.47 11.03
CA PRO A 17 -18.32 -3.15 9.91
C PRO A 17 -18.43 -4.01 8.66
N SER A 18 -18.30 -3.37 7.49
CA SER A 18 -17.65 -3.97 6.31
C SER A 18 -16.19 -3.50 6.25
N ILE A 19 -15.25 -4.44 6.14
CA ILE A 19 -13.79 -4.23 6.24
C ILE A 19 -13.30 -3.21 5.21
N GLY A 20 -12.44 -2.26 5.63
CA GLY A 20 -11.68 -1.38 4.74
C GLY A 20 -12.42 -0.17 4.15
N LYS A 21 -13.69 0.06 4.52
CA LYS A 21 -14.45 1.27 4.15
C LYS A 21 -14.40 2.30 5.27
N ILE A 22 -14.46 3.59 4.89
CA ILE A 22 -14.66 4.69 5.84
C ILE A 22 -16.02 4.49 6.49
N GLN A 23 -16.07 4.40 7.81
CA GLN A 23 -17.32 4.40 8.56
C GLN A 23 -17.63 5.82 9.00
N TYR A 24 -18.88 6.23 8.81
CA TYR A 24 -19.37 7.47 9.37
C TYR A 24 -20.12 7.16 10.66
N LYS A 25 -19.76 7.85 11.73
CA LYS A 25 -20.44 7.79 13.02
C LYS A 25 -20.96 9.18 13.37
N THR A 26 -22.02 9.22 14.16
CA THR A 26 -22.60 10.45 14.68
C THR A 26 -22.26 10.59 16.16
N LEU A 27 -21.83 11.80 16.54
CA LEU A 27 -21.63 12.19 17.93
C LEU A 27 -22.68 13.23 18.29
N TYR A 28 -23.33 13.05 19.43
CA TYR A 28 -24.23 14.05 19.99
C TYR A 28 -23.54 14.81 21.12
N ASN A 29 -23.40 16.12 20.95
CA ASN A 29 -22.87 17.00 21.98
C ASN A 29 -24.01 17.49 22.89
N LYS A 30 -24.05 17.02 24.14
CA LYS A 30 -25.08 17.42 25.11
C LYS A 30 -25.03 18.91 25.48
N ARG A 31 -23.84 19.54 25.43
CA ARG A 31 -23.64 20.96 25.79
C ARG A 31 -24.13 21.91 24.70
N SER A 32 -23.85 21.62 23.44
CA SER A 32 -24.33 22.43 22.29
C SER A 32 -25.65 21.92 21.70
N ARG A 33 -26.14 20.75 22.14
CA ARG A 33 -27.33 20.05 21.62
C ARG A 33 -27.28 19.78 20.11
N GLN A 34 -26.07 19.68 19.54
CA GLN A 34 -25.86 19.48 18.12
C GLN A 34 -25.29 18.08 17.82
N TRP A 35 -25.62 17.58 16.64
CA TRP A 35 -25.04 16.37 16.07
C TRP A 35 -23.85 16.72 15.18
N SER A 36 -22.80 15.91 15.22
CA SER A 36 -21.65 16.02 14.35
C SER A 36 -21.31 14.68 13.73
N LEU A 37 -20.96 14.69 12.44
CA LEU A 37 -20.52 13.50 11.71
C LEU A 37 -19.00 13.40 11.78
N TYR A 38 -18.48 12.21 12.02
CA TYR A 38 -17.03 11.97 11.92
C TYR A 38 -16.74 10.66 11.20
N ALA A 39 -15.61 10.65 10.49
CA ALA A 39 -15.10 9.50 9.77
C ALA A 39 -14.19 8.68 10.68
N ASP A 40 -14.58 7.43 10.94
CA ASP A 40 -13.79 6.48 11.71
C ASP A 40 -12.94 5.62 10.75
N LYS A 41 -11.63 5.61 10.99
CA LYS A 41 -10.67 4.82 10.22
C LYS A 41 -10.64 3.42 10.80
N VAL A 42 -11.52 2.56 10.30
CA VAL A 42 -11.52 1.15 10.69
C VAL A 42 -10.20 0.50 10.28
N LEU A 43 -9.58 -0.21 11.22
CA LEU A 43 -8.40 -1.02 10.97
C LEU A 43 -8.67 -2.02 9.84
N LYS A 44 -7.78 -2.02 8.85
CA LYS A 44 -7.85 -2.97 7.75
C LYS A 44 -7.32 -4.31 8.25
N ASP A 45 -8.21 -5.30 8.33
CA ASP A 45 -7.79 -6.70 8.46
C ASP A 45 -7.52 -7.27 7.06
N TYR A 46 -6.31 -7.79 6.87
CA TYR A 46 -5.84 -8.39 5.62
C TYR A 46 -5.87 -9.92 5.67
N SER A 47 -6.59 -10.52 6.62
CA SER A 47 -6.77 -11.96 6.78
C SER A 47 -7.17 -12.68 5.48
N TYR A 48 -8.01 -12.04 4.65
CA TYR A 48 -8.50 -12.56 3.36
C TYR A 48 -7.41 -12.74 2.28
N ILE A 49 -6.21 -12.16 2.45
CA ILE A 49 -5.12 -12.29 1.46
C ILE A 49 -4.72 -13.76 1.28
N LYS A 50 -4.69 -14.54 2.38
CA LYS A 50 -4.32 -15.96 2.33
C LYS A 50 -5.29 -16.75 1.44
N ASP A 51 -6.58 -16.48 1.56
CA ASP A 51 -7.60 -17.15 0.76
C ASP A 51 -7.52 -16.77 -0.72
N LEU A 52 -7.21 -15.50 -1.02
CA LEU A 52 -6.98 -15.06 -2.40
C LEU A 52 -5.77 -15.75 -3.02
N GLN A 53 -4.66 -15.83 -2.28
CA GLN A 53 -3.45 -16.53 -2.73
C GLN A 53 -3.74 -18.01 -2.98
N ASN A 54 -4.45 -18.67 -2.07
CA ASN A 54 -4.85 -20.07 -2.21
C ASN A 54 -5.72 -20.28 -3.46
N LYS A 55 -6.72 -19.42 -3.70
CA LYS A 55 -7.55 -19.49 -4.90
C LYS A 55 -6.73 -19.34 -6.18
N VAL A 56 -5.82 -18.38 -6.23
CA VAL A 56 -4.93 -18.18 -7.39
C VAL A 56 -4.05 -19.41 -7.63
N LEU A 57 -3.50 -19.99 -6.57
CA LEU A 57 -2.68 -21.21 -6.66
C LEU A 57 -3.50 -22.40 -7.18
N GLN A 58 -4.69 -22.62 -6.64
CA GLN A 58 -5.59 -23.69 -7.08
C GLN A 58 -6.00 -23.52 -8.56
N CYS A 59 -6.31 -22.30 -8.99
CA CYS A 59 -6.56 -22.00 -10.40
C CYS A 59 -5.36 -22.34 -11.28
N ARG A 60 -4.14 -22.00 -10.85
CA ARG A 60 -2.91 -22.33 -11.62
C ARG A 60 -2.66 -23.83 -11.70
N ILE A 61 -2.80 -24.55 -10.59
CA ILE A 61 -2.61 -26.00 -10.53
C ILE A 61 -3.64 -26.69 -11.45
N SER A 62 -4.92 -26.33 -11.32
CA SER A 62 -6.00 -26.91 -12.12
C SER A 62 -5.88 -26.61 -13.62
N THR A 63 -5.37 -25.42 -13.99
CA THR A 63 -5.18 -25.06 -15.41
C THR A 63 -4.05 -25.86 -16.08
N GLY A 64 -3.15 -26.49 -15.30
CA GLY A 64 -2.01 -27.25 -15.81
C GLY A 64 -0.97 -26.42 -16.58
N LYS A 65 -1.23 -25.11 -16.78
CA LYS A 65 -0.31 -24.15 -17.37
C LYS A 65 0.55 -23.55 -16.26
N GLY A 66 1.80 -24.01 -16.20
CA GLY A 66 2.82 -23.37 -15.38
C GLY A 66 3.09 -21.92 -15.80
N ILE A 67 4.02 -21.25 -15.12
CA ILE A 67 4.48 -19.93 -15.54
C ILE A 67 5.07 -20.06 -16.95
N PRO A 68 4.56 -19.33 -17.97
CA PRO A 68 5.12 -19.40 -19.31
C PRO A 68 6.58 -18.96 -19.25
N LYS A 69 7.49 -19.84 -19.69
CA LYS A 69 8.89 -19.47 -19.86
C LYS A 69 8.95 -18.36 -20.90
N ARG A 70 9.30 -17.15 -20.48
CA ARG A 70 9.59 -16.06 -21.42
C ARG A 70 10.86 -16.44 -22.18
N THR A 71 10.76 -16.57 -23.49
CA THR A 71 11.92 -16.58 -24.36
C THR A 71 12.52 -15.18 -24.37
N LEU A 72 13.84 -15.08 -24.14
CA LEU A 72 14.55 -13.82 -24.27
C LEU A 72 14.62 -13.46 -25.77
N ARG A 73 14.42 -12.19 -26.10
CA ARG A 73 14.62 -11.70 -27.48
C ARG A 73 16.09 -11.78 -27.85
N ASP A 74 16.40 -11.81 -29.15
CA ASP A 74 17.78 -11.99 -29.57
C ASP A 74 18.72 -10.89 -29.08
N ASN A 75 18.23 -9.65 -29.03
CA ASN A 75 18.95 -8.48 -28.54
C ASN A 75 18.70 -8.17 -27.05
N ASP A 76 18.19 -9.11 -26.26
CA ASP A 76 17.95 -8.87 -24.84
C ASP A 76 19.28 -8.86 -24.08
N PRO A 77 19.67 -7.76 -23.41
CA PRO A 77 20.97 -7.65 -22.73
C PRO A 77 21.15 -8.70 -21.63
N ARG A 78 20.06 -9.30 -21.13
CA ARG A 78 20.11 -10.39 -20.16
C ARG A 78 20.66 -11.70 -20.75
N ARG A 79 20.77 -11.82 -22.07
CA ARG A 79 21.46 -12.94 -22.75
C ARG A 79 22.98 -12.83 -22.67
N LEU A 80 23.52 -11.65 -22.38
CA LEU A 80 24.96 -11.40 -22.27
C LEU A 80 25.59 -12.03 -21.02
N GLY A 81 24.81 -12.80 -20.24
CA GLY A 81 25.24 -13.44 -19.00
C GLY A 81 25.13 -12.49 -17.80
N LEU A 82 25.69 -12.93 -16.67
CA LEU A 82 25.88 -12.04 -15.53
C LEU A 82 26.89 -10.97 -15.96
N VAL A 83 26.42 -9.72 -16.11
CA VAL A 83 27.32 -8.57 -16.11
C VAL A 83 28.14 -8.72 -14.82
N PRO A 84 29.48 -8.76 -14.88
CA PRO A 84 30.29 -8.88 -13.68
C PRO A 84 29.79 -7.83 -12.69
N SER A 85 29.44 -8.28 -11.48
CA SER A 85 28.97 -7.37 -10.45
C SER A 85 30.09 -6.35 -10.27
N ALA A 86 29.88 -5.13 -10.76
CA ALA A 86 30.74 -4.04 -10.37
C ALA A 86 30.78 -4.05 -8.83
N PRO A 87 31.96 -3.89 -8.21
CA PRO A 87 32.02 -3.77 -6.77
C PRO A 87 31.05 -2.68 -6.35
N ARG A 88 30.33 -2.92 -5.25
CA ARG A 88 29.41 -1.92 -4.72
C ARG A 88 30.21 -0.62 -4.54
N PRO A 89 29.78 0.50 -5.14
CA PRO A 89 30.48 1.76 -4.95
C PRO A 89 30.51 2.11 -3.47
N THR A 90 31.61 2.71 -3.03
CA THR A 90 31.76 3.13 -1.64
C THR A 90 30.81 4.29 -1.32
N THR A 91 30.54 4.52 -0.04
CA THR A 91 29.68 5.63 0.40
C THR A 91 30.25 6.99 -0.05
N GLU A 92 31.57 7.12 -0.11
CA GLU A 92 32.28 8.33 -0.56
C GLU A 92 32.07 8.59 -2.07
N GLU A 93 32.21 7.55 -2.90
CA GLU A 93 31.94 7.63 -4.34
C GLU A 93 30.49 8.02 -4.63
N LEU A 94 29.55 7.48 -3.87
CA LEU A 94 28.13 7.81 -3.98
C LEU A 94 27.84 9.27 -3.58
N LEU A 95 28.48 9.77 -2.52
CA LEU A 95 28.36 11.16 -2.09
C LEU A 95 28.91 12.14 -3.13
N GLN A 96 30.05 11.82 -3.73
CA GLN A 96 30.65 12.63 -4.79
C GLN A 96 29.79 12.65 -6.07
N ALA A 97 29.22 11.51 -6.46
CA ALA A 97 28.32 11.39 -7.60
C ALA A 97 26.93 11.99 -7.35
N HIS A 98 26.54 12.24 -6.09
CA HIS A 98 25.24 12.79 -5.73
C HIS A 98 25.10 14.30 -6.08
N VAL A 99 26.18 14.95 -6.51
CA VAL A 99 26.16 16.37 -6.83
C VAL A 99 25.94 16.58 -8.34
N SER A 100 24.94 17.41 -8.67
CA SER A 100 24.54 17.96 -9.98
C SER A 100 23.34 17.31 -10.70
N ARG A 101 22.15 17.41 -10.08
CA ARG A 101 20.87 17.50 -10.83
C ARG A 101 20.09 18.78 -10.50
N GLY A 102 20.79 19.86 -10.13
CA GLY A 102 20.16 21.07 -9.58
C GLY A 102 20.89 22.39 -9.80
N LEU A 103 21.95 22.45 -10.61
CA LEU A 103 22.46 23.73 -11.11
C LEU A 103 21.89 23.91 -12.51
N GLY A 104 20.70 24.49 -12.58
CA GLY A 104 20.16 25.00 -13.82
C GLY A 104 21.17 25.98 -14.42
N ASP A 105 21.49 25.77 -15.69
CA ASP A 105 22.36 26.64 -16.46
C ASP A 105 21.72 28.04 -16.50
N VAL A 106 22.28 28.97 -15.71
CA VAL A 106 21.86 30.37 -15.76
C VAL A 106 22.54 30.97 -16.98
N HIS A 107 21.89 30.87 -18.13
CA HIS A 107 22.23 31.63 -19.32
C HIS A 107 22.33 33.12 -18.95
N GLN A 108 23.56 33.66 -18.93
CA GLN A 108 23.84 35.09 -18.80
C GLN A 108 23.34 35.82 -20.05
N LYS A 109 22.64 36.95 -19.83
CA LYS A 109 22.31 37.96 -20.85
C LYS A 109 23.44 38.96 -20.99
#